data_AF-A0A8T3VZY2-F1
#
_entry.id   AF-A0A8T3VZY2-F1
#
_cell.length_a   1.000
_cell.length_b   1.000
_cell.length_c   1.000
_cell.angle_alpha   90.00
_cell.angle_beta   90.00
_cell.angle_gamma   90.00
#
_symmetry.space_group_name_H-M   'P 1'
#
loop_
_entity.id
_entity.type
_entity.pdbx_description
1 polymer ?
#
loop_
_entity_poly.entity_id
_entity_poly.type
_entity_poly.pdbx_seq_one_letter_code
_entity_poly.pdbx_strand_id
1 'polypeptide(L)'
;MAVEVRERVYLNPNIRSVDIVEEYVLETGTYSQTVIQTEDLEAFLEHLRGLRLSEKTVNGYRKSVNLCMSMLNTGIHNVNEDEFRELAERLYSTRERSYAKNIITRFGRYYRFCNGIDPPDIGDGRRTMESIGSKANSMCNLLPDKVAEFRAFLSEDHTESTVNTIIDHITRCLMIIYTDRGFVDIRKIDEQTIFALDRKLEGLKWDYRRAILRSLGDFVFHFTGNNPYYLFMEDSDRRKKKECRFDPQVDEYLGTIWKRNRKKTTISSKRKNIIRMVRIMDEVFGEIPLEEVSPYQIMDLRYHFDGLKDTTVYKYVTDFCDFIEHVTGNDLLRQCQFEWNLDESVERKWIFREEWEKLKAEADPMELLILFLGAGLGLRRAEIAGIRLQDIEGDRLTVWGKGVGKGKKAVFSLRPKVREALDRYLEIRSKTVSRYGDSSDGRLFINGSNYRGRAMTPDAIGQIVRRLGKRVGVDLSTHSLRRFFCMTMYDSKTDEFVIQRKMRHSSIEITRNHYLYVDPRKMALADDMTQDGL
;
A
#
# COMPACT_ATOMS: atom_id res chain seq x y z
N MET A 1 -33.44 -18.17 24.12
CA MET A 1 -32.65 -17.10 23.46
C MET A 1 -31.14 -17.39 23.37
N ALA A 2 -30.28 -17.15 24.37
CA ALA A 2 -28.82 -17.24 24.18
C ALA A 2 -28.30 -18.65 23.77
N VAL A 3 -28.90 -19.70 24.33
CA VAL A 3 -28.58 -21.10 23.98
C VAL A 3 -29.05 -21.43 22.55
N GLU A 4 -30.24 -20.99 22.19
CA GLU A 4 -30.91 -21.23 20.91
C GLU A 4 -30.27 -20.46 19.74
N VAL A 5 -29.82 -19.23 19.98
CA VAL A 5 -28.98 -18.46 19.04
C VAL A 5 -27.67 -19.20 18.80
N ARG A 6 -27.08 -19.80 19.84
CA ARG A 6 -25.83 -20.57 19.71
C ARG A 6 -26.03 -21.82 18.86
N GLU A 7 -27.12 -22.56 19.07
CA GLU A 7 -27.44 -23.76 18.28
C GLU A 7 -27.75 -23.44 16.81
N ARG A 8 -28.51 -22.38 16.52
CA ARG A 8 -28.82 -21.98 15.14
C ARG A 8 -27.61 -21.47 14.37
N VAL A 9 -26.73 -20.71 15.02
CA VAL A 9 -25.44 -20.29 14.40
C VAL A 9 -24.54 -21.50 14.17
N TYR A 10 -24.58 -22.50 15.05
CA TYR A 10 -23.80 -23.74 14.89
C TYR A 10 -24.29 -24.59 13.71
N LEU A 11 -25.61 -24.66 13.50
CA LEU A 11 -26.23 -25.41 12.40
C LEU A 11 -26.14 -24.70 11.03
N ASN A 12 -26.00 -23.36 11.01
CA ASN A 12 -25.81 -22.59 9.79
C ASN A 12 -24.83 -21.42 9.99
N PRO A 13 -23.54 -21.60 9.68
CA PRO A 13 -22.48 -20.60 9.95
C PRO A 13 -22.63 -19.28 9.19
N ASN A 14 -23.49 -19.22 8.17
CA ASN A 14 -23.72 -18.01 7.38
C ASN A 14 -24.76 -17.07 7.98
N ILE A 15 -25.50 -17.51 9.01
CA ILE A 15 -26.49 -16.68 9.69
C ILE A 15 -25.80 -15.91 10.82
N ARG A 16 -25.94 -14.58 10.82
CA ARG A 16 -25.37 -13.75 11.89
C ARG A 16 -26.24 -13.86 13.14
N SER A 17 -25.61 -13.95 14.30
CA SER A 17 -26.30 -13.97 15.59
C SER A 17 -27.23 -12.77 15.79
N VAL A 18 -26.92 -11.62 15.20
CA VAL A 18 -27.73 -10.41 15.23
C VAL A 18 -29.07 -10.59 14.49
N ASP A 19 -29.09 -11.33 13.38
CA ASP A 19 -30.30 -11.53 12.58
C ASP A 19 -31.30 -12.47 13.31
N ILE A 20 -30.79 -13.47 14.04
CA ILE A 20 -31.60 -14.40 14.86
C ILE A 20 -32.17 -13.66 16.10
N VAL A 21 -31.37 -12.78 16.70
CA VAL A 21 -31.84 -11.94 17.82
C VAL A 21 -32.91 -10.94 17.34
N GLU A 22 -32.76 -10.37 16.15
CA GLU A 22 -33.81 -9.53 15.54
C GLU A 22 -35.10 -10.33 15.29
N GLU A 23 -35.01 -11.56 14.80
CA GLU A 23 -36.16 -12.46 14.56
C GLU A 23 -36.89 -12.82 15.88
N TYR A 24 -36.14 -13.17 16.92
CA TYR A 24 -36.69 -13.51 18.24
C TYR A 24 -37.35 -12.31 18.94
N VAL A 25 -36.79 -11.11 18.76
CA VAL A 25 -37.36 -9.86 19.27
C VAL A 25 -38.64 -9.47 18.52
N LEU A 26 -38.77 -9.87 17.24
CA LEU A 26 -40.00 -9.70 16.47
C LEU A 26 -41.10 -10.68 16.89
N GLU A 27 -40.75 -11.93 17.24
CA GLU A 27 -41.72 -12.96 17.67
C GLU A 27 -42.21 -12.79 19.12
N THR A 28 -41.38 -12.26 20.02
CA THR A 28 -41.69 -12.16 21.46
C THR A 28 -42.48 -10.91 21.87
N GLY A 29 -42.84 -10.05 20.93
CA GLY A 29 -43.89 -9.04 21.12
C GLY A 29 -43.58 -7.88 22.08
N THR A 30 -42.34 -7.70 22.55
CA THR A 30 -41.98 -6.60 23.47
C THR A 30 -41.52 -5.31 22.79
N TYR A 31 -42.07 -4.96 21.63
CA TYR A 31 -42.11 -3.59 21.14
C TYR A 31 -43.42 -3.37 20.40
N SER A 32 -44.29 -2.53 20.97
CA SER A 32 -45.50 -2.01 20.32
C SER A 32 -45.10 -1.40 18.97
N GLN A 33 -45.42 -2.11 17.87
CA GLN A 33 -45.38 -1.55 16.53
C GLN A 33 -46.50 -0.52 16.38
N THR A 34 -46.29 0.67 16.91
CA THR A 34 -46.97 1.84 16.37
C THR A 34 -46.15 2.26 15.16
N VAL A 35 -46.49 1.70 13.99
CA VAL A 35 -45.90 2.13 12.72
C VAL A 35 -46.33 3.57 12.50
N ILE A 36 -45.44 4.52 12.81
CA ILE A 36 -45.63 5.93 12.49
C ILE A 36 -45.38 6.08 10.99
N GLN A 37 -46.38 5.74 10.17
CA GLN A 37 -46.43 6.10 8.75
C GLN A 37 -46.83 7.58 8.66
N THR A 38 -45.86 8.48 8.79
CA THR A 38 -46.05 9.89 8.49
C THR A 38 -45.79 10.14 7.01
N GLU A 39 -46.57 11.03 6.38
CA GLU A 39 -46.34 11.48 5.00
C GLU A 39 -44.89 11.95 4.79
N ASP A 40 -44.30 12.59 5.81
CA ASP A 40 -42.91 13.03 5.85
C ASP A 40 -41.89 11.89 5.66
N LEU A 41 -42.16 10.70 6.21
CA LEU A 41 -41.25 9.56 6.09
C LEU A 41 -41.27 9.00 4.67
N GLU A 42 -42.45 8.87 4.06
CA GLU A 42 -42.51 8.40 2.67
C GLU A 42 -41.91 9.42 1.70
N ALA A 43 -42.15 10.72 1.92
CA ALA A 43 -41.50 11.78 1.15
C ALA A 43 -39.97 11.74 1.27
N PHE A 44 -39.45 11.51 2.48
CA PHE A 44 -38.01 11.35 2.70
C PHE A 44 -37.45 10.12 1.99
N LEU A 45 -38.14 8.98 2.07
CA LEU A 45 -37.66 7.74 1.44
C LEU A 45 -37.71 7.83 -0.08
N GLU A 46 -38.71 8.51 -0.66
CA GLU A 46 -38.75 8.79 -2.09
C GLU A 46 -37.64 9.76 -2.52
N HIS A 47 -37.35 10.77 -1.70
CA HIS A 47 -36.18 11.63 -1.89
C HIS A 47 -34.87 10.82 -1.92
N LEU A 48 -34.70 9.85 -1.00
CA LEU A 48 -33.53 8.96 -0.99
C LEU A 48 -33.45 8.05 -2.22
N ARG A 49 -34.60 7.59 -2.75
CA ARG A 49 -34.66 6.84 -4.01
C ARG A 49 -34.28 7.72 -5.21
N GLY A 50 -34.70 8.98 -5.23
CA GLY A 50 -34.29 9.97 -6.23
C GLY A 50 -32.77 10.18 -6.28
N LEU A 51 -32.08 10.00 -5.14
CA LEU A 51 -30.61 10.01 -5.04
C LEU A 51 -29.94 8.70 -5.49
N ARG A 52 -30.69 7.75 -6.07
CA ARG A 52 -30.22 6.43 -6.55
C ARG A 52 -29.59 5.56 -5.46
N LEU A 53 -30.03 5.68 -4.21
CA LEU A 53 -29.61 4.78 -3.13
C LEU A 53 -30.27 3.40 -3.29
N SER A 54 -29.56 2.34 -2.88
CA SER A 54 -30.10 0.97 -2.97
C SER A 54 -31.28 0.76 -2.02
N GLU A 55 -32.25 -0.09 -2.40
CA GLU A 55 -33.40 -0.42 -1.55
C GLU A 55 -33.00 -0.97 -0.17
N LYS A 56 -31.88 -1.72 -0.10
CA LYS A 56 -31.29 -2.14 1.18
C LYS A 56 -30.93 -0.95 2.08
N THR A 57 -30.39 0.12 1.48
CA THR A 57 -30.02 1.35 2.20
C THR A 57 -31.25 2.12 2.61
N VAL A 58 -32.22 2.31 1.71
CA VAL A 58 -33.51 2.99 1.96
C VAL A 58 -34.26 2.31 3.10
N ASN A 59 -34.35 0.98 3.10
CA ASN A 59 -34.96 0.22 4.19
C ASN A 59 -34.18 0.36 5.51
N GLY A 60 -32.85 0.52 5.44
CA GLY A 60 -32.02 0.84 6.60
C GLY A 60 -32.34 2.20 7.21
N TYR A 61 -32.66 3.23 6.40
CA TYR A 61 -33.15 4.51 6.89
C TYR A 61 -34.52 4.38 7.53
N ARG A 62 -35.47 3.71 6.86
CA ARG A 62 -36.83 3.44 7.37
C ARG A 62 -36.79 2.81 8.77
N LYS A 63 -36.01 1.73 8.95
CA LYS A 63 -35.84 1.06 10.24
C LYS A 63 -35.29 2.00 11.32
N SER A 64 -34.25 2.76 11.01
CA SER A 64 -33.63 3.69 11.96
C SER A 64 -34.57 4.84 12.35
N VAL A 65 -35.32 5.38 11.39
CA VAL A 65 -36.28 6.46 11.66
C VAL A 65 -37.44 5.96 12.50
N ASN A 66 -38.05 4.83 12.14
CA ASN A 66 -39.15 4.26 12.92
C ASN A 66 -38.75 3.97 14.37
N LEU A 67 -37.55 3.43 14.56
CA LEU A 67 -37.02 3.18 15.90
C LEU A 67 -36.91 4.48 16.70
N CYS A 68 -36.28 5.52 16.14
CA CYS A 68 -36.14 6.80 16.82
C CYS A 68 -37.49 7.47 17.09
N MET A 69 -38.41 7.46 16.11
CA MET A 69 -39.75 8.02 16.26
C MET A 69 -40.56 7.29 17.33
N SER A 70 -40.38 5.97 17.50
CA SER A 70 -41.03 5.20 18.57
C SER A 70 -40.50 5.51 19.98
N MET A 71 -39.29 6.10 20.06
CA MET A 71 -38.64 6.47 21.31
C MET A 71 -38.90 7.93 21.69
N LEU A 72 -39.49 8.71 20.79
CA LEU A 72 -39.86 10.11 20.97
C LEU A 72 -41.35 10.21 21.29
N ASN A 73 -41.70 11.11 22.22
CA ASN A 73 -43.08 11.40 22.56
C ASN A 73 -43.66 12.57 21.75
N THR A 74 -42.85 13.20 20.91
CA THR A 74 -43.17 14.37 20.08
C THR A 74 -43.08 14.03 18.59
N GLY A 75 -43.89 14.73 17.78
CA GLY A 75 -43.76 14.66 16.33
C GLY A 75 -42.44 15.26 15.85
N ILE A 76 -41.91 14.80 14.71
CA ILE A 76 -40.57 15.16 14.21
C ILE A 76 -40.31 16.67 14.10
N HIS A 77 -41.37 17.45 13.85
CA HIS A 77 -41.31 18.91 13.74
C HIS A 77 -41.17 19.65 15.08
N ASN A 78 -41.42 18.96 16.18
CA ASN A 78 -41.40 19.52 17.54
C ASN A 78 -40.26 18.97 18.40
N VAL A 79 -39.40 18.11 17.83
CA VAL A 79 -38.27 17.51 18.55
C VAL A 79 -37.25 18.60 18.86
N ASN A 80 -37.09 18.92 20.15
CA ASN A 80 -36.13 19.92 20.60
C ASN A 80 -34.75 19.30 20.90
N GLU A 81 -33.78 20.14 21.27
CA GLU A 81 -32.40 19.72 21.55
C GLU A 81 -32.28 18.72 22.71
N ASP A 82 -33.08 18.90 23.76
CA ASP A 82 -33.02 18.02 24.94
C ASP A 82 -33.63 16.65 24.63
N GLU A 83 -34.74 16.59 23.89
CA GLU A 83 -35.34 15.34 23.42
C GLU A 83 -34.43 14.58 22.46
N PHE A 84 -33.73 15.29 21.57
CA PHE A 84 -32.76 14.68 20.66
C PHE A 84 -31.54 14.12 21.41
N ARG A 85 -31.09 14.82 22.46
CA ARG A 85 -29.99 14.37 23.34
C ARG A 85 -30.40 13.14 24.16
N GLU A 86 -31.58 13.16 24.76
CA GLU A 86 -32.13 12.03 25.54
C GLU A 86 -32.28 10.79 24.65
N LEU A 87 -32.77 10.94 23.42
CA LEU A 87 -32.84 9.87 22.43
C LEU A 87 -31.46 9.26 22.17
N ALA A 88 -30.44 10.09 21.98
CA ALA A 88 -29.09 9.62 21.71
C ALA A 88 -28.48 8.90 22.93
N GLU A 89 -28.65 9.44 24.14
CA GLU A 89 -28.19 8.80 25.39
C GLU A 89 -28.86 7.43 25.60
N ARG A 90 -30.17 7.33 25.32
CA ARG A 90 -30.91 6.06 25.35
C ARG A 90 -30.37 5.06 24.32
N LEU A 91 -30.04 5.51 23.11
CA LEU A 91 -29.46 4.63 22.09
C LEU A 91 -28.03 4.17 22.45
N TYR A 92 -27.21 5.05 23.02
CA TYR A 92 -25.85 4.72 23.45
C TYR A 92 -25.81 3.82 24.68
N SER A 93 -26.79 3.92 25.58
CA SER A 93 -26.89 3.04 26.76
C SER A 93 -27.45 1.66 26.45
N THR A 94 -28.25 1.51 25.38
CA THR A 94 -28.93 0.25 25.06
C THR A 94 -28.28 -0.55 23.92
N ARG A 95 -27.37 0.04 23.14
CA ARG A 95 -26.79 -0.58 21.94
C ARG A 95 -25.29 -0.36 21.82
N GLU A 96 -24.64 -1.21 21.01
CA GLU A 96 -23.23 -1.03 20.66
C GLU A 96 -23.01 0.36 20.04
N ARG A 97 -21.99 1.08 20.51
CA ARG A 97 -21.74 2.49 20.17
C ARG A 97 -21.66 2.75 18.66
N SER A 98 -21.09 1.81 17.90
CA SER A 98 -20.96 1.89 16.44
C SER A 98 -22.33 1.83 15.74
N TYR A 99 -23.23 0.98 16.23
CA TYR A 99 -24.58 0.77 15.72
C TYR A 99 -25.52 1.91 16.11
N ALA A 100 -25.46 2.35 17.38
CA ALA A 100 -26.19 3.53 17.88
C ALA A 100 -25.86 4.78 17.04
N LYS A 101 -24.57 5.00 16.76
CA LYS A 101 -24.10 6.12 15.93
C LYS A 101 -24.68 6.09 14.52
N ASN A 102 -24.79 4.91 13.89
CA ASN A 102 -25.39 4.76 12.57
C ASN A 102 -26.88 5.10 12.58
N ILE A 103 -27.62 4.70 13.63
CA ILE A 103 -29.03 5.03 13.80
C ILE A 103 -29.22 6.54 13.95
N ILE A 104 -28.47 7.18 14.85
CA ILE A 104 -28.53 8.63 15.11
C ILE A 104 -28.18 9.42 13.84
N THR A 105 -27.17 8.98 13.08
CA THR A 105 -26.77 9.65 11.83
C THR A 105 -27.89 9.60 10.79
N ARG A 106 -28.57 8.45 10.65
CA ARG A 106 -29.69 8.29 9.72
C ARG A 106 -30.89 9.12 10.15
N PHE A 107 -31.19 9.12 11.44
CA PHE A 107 -32.27 9.93 12.00
C PHE A 107 -32.00 11.43 11.87
N GLY A 108 -30.75 11.89 12.07
CA GLY A 108 -30.36 13.28 11.86
C GLY A 108 -30.56 13.77 10.43
N ARG A 109 -30.41 12.89 9.42
CA ARG A 109 -30.72 13.22 8.03
C ARG A 109 -32.22 13.37 7.79
N TYR A 110 -33.03 12.53 8.43
CA TYR A 110 -34.49 12.65 8.40
C TYR A 110 -34.98 13.93 9.11
N TYR A 111 -34.42 14.22 10.29
CA TYR A 111 -34.69 15.45 11.04
C TYR A 111 -34.39 16.71 10.20
N ARG A 112 -33.22 16.74 9.54
CA ARG A 112 -32.86 17.84 8.62
C ARG A 112 -33.81 17.95 7.43
N PHE A 113 -34.23 16.82 6.88
CA PHE A 113 -35.19 16.81 5.77
C PHE A 113 -36.54 17.42 6.16
N CYS A 114 -37.06 17.08 7.34
CA CYS A 114 -38.37 17.56 7.80
C CYS A 114 -38.33 19.04 8.24
N ASN A 115 -37.29 19.43 8.98
CA ASN A 115 -37.23 20.74 9.63
C ASN A 115 -36.40 21.80 8.87
N GLY A 116 -35.65 21.40 7.84
CA GLY A 116 -34.75 22.29 7.10
C GLY A 116 -33.54 22.81 7.90
N ILE A 117 -33.35 22.34 9.15
CA ILE A 117 -32.28 22.73 10.05
C ILE A 117 -31.42 21.53 10.45
N ASP A 118 -30.17 21.78 10.85
CA ASP A 118 -29.28 20.72 11.32
C ASP A 118 -29.75 20.10 12.64
N PRO A 119 -29.56 18.78 12.83
CA PRO A 119 -29.87 18.14 14.11
C PRO A 119 -29.00 18.72 15.23
N PRO A 120 -29.53 18.79 16.47
CA PRO A 120 -28.81 19.29 17.64
C PRO A 120 -27.49 18.55 17.91
N ASP A 121 -26.53 19.25 18.54
CA ASP A 121 -25.18 18.71 18.79
C ASP A 121 -25.16 17.82 20.03
N ILE A 122 -24.84 16.53 19.83
CA ILE A 122 -24.83 15.52 20.89
C ILE A 122 -23.41 15.27 21.45
N GLY A 123 -22.43 16.13 21.16
CA GLY A 123 -21.15 16.13 21.89
C GLY A 123 -20.24 14.90 21.72
N ASP A 124 -20.49 13.99 20.76
CA ASP A 124 -19.58 12.87 20.42
C ASP A 124 -18.44 13.33 19.51
N GLY A 125 -17.51 14.14 20.06
CA GLY A 125 -16.09 14.19 19.66
C GLY A 125 -15.74 14.37 18.17
N ARG A 126 -16.64 14.92 17.33
CA ARG A 126 -16.40 15.18 15.90
C ARG A 126 -16.66 16.61 15.44
N ARG A 127 -16.85 17.56 16.35
CA ARG A 127 -16.81 18.99 16.02
C ARG A 127 -15.52 19.66 16.51
N THR A 128 -14.47 19.39 15.76
CA THR A 128 -13.46 20.41 15.44
C THR A 128 -13.29 20.62 13.92
N MET A 129 -14.12 20.00 13.06
CA MET A 129 -14.04 20.26 11.62
C MET A 129 -15.38 20.40 10.87
N GLU A 130 -16.52 19.91 11.36
CA GLU A 130 -17.79 20.13 10.64
C GLU A 130 -18.45 21.48 10.95
N SER A 131 -18.11 22.16 12.05
CA SER A 131 -18.45 23.59 12.24
C SER A 131 -17.61 24.52 11.35
N ILE A 132 -16.54 24.00 10.75
CA ILE A 132 -15.87 24.65 9.62
C ILE A 132 -16.67 24.41 8.35
N GLY A 133 -17.54 23.40 8.24
CA GLY A 133 -18.34 23.09 7.04
C GLY A 133 -19.40 24.14 6.68
N SER A 134 -20.13 24.71 7.66
CA SER A 134 -21.06 25.82 7.36
C SER A 134 -20.30 27.15 7.15
N LYS A 135 -19.11 27.28 7.75
CA LYS A 135 -18.13 28.34 7.46
C LYS A 135 -17.31 28.10 6.18
N ALA A 136 -17.32 26.89 5.60
CA ALA A 136 -16.54 26.52 4.42
C ALA A 136 -17.19 27.09 3.17
N ASN A 137 -18.53 27.19 3.15
CA ASN A 137 -19.23 27.94 2.12
C ASN A 137 -18.94 29.46 2.19
N SER A 138 -18.54 30.01 3.35
CA SER A 138 -18.11 31.42 3.46
C SER A 138 -16.59 31.63 3.34
N MET A 139 -15.79 30.56 3.20
CA MET A 139 -14.32 30.60 3.12
C MET A 139 -13.74 29.81 1.94
N CYS A 140 -14.51 29.63 0.87
CA CYS A 140 -14.00 29.22 -0.44
C CYS A 140 -13.03 30.24 -1.10
N ASN A 141 -12.66 31.32 -0.40
CA ASN A 141 -11.85 32.43 -0.92
C ASN A 141 -10.36 32.40 -0.50
N LEU A 142 -9.87 31.32 0.10
CA LEU A 142 -8.42 31.15 0.29
C LEU A 142 -7.80 30.69 -1.04
N LEU A 143 -7.22 31.63 -1.77
CA LEU A 143 -6.57 31.43 -3.09
C LEU A 143 -7.54 30.95 -4.20
N PRO A 144 -8.66 31.66 -4.46
CA PRO A 144 -9.73 31.21 -5.35
C PRO A 144 -9.23 30.94 -6.78
N ASP A 145 -8.39 31.83 -7.30
CA ASP A 145 -7.83 31.71 -8.65
C ASP A 145 -6.95 30.46 -8.79
N LYS A 146 -6.17 30.15 -7.75
CA LYS A 146 -5.28 28.98 -7.74
C LYS A 146 -6.06 27.67 -7.58
N VAL A 147 -7.11 27.68 -6.77
CA VAL A 147 -8.00 26.51 -6.63
C VAL A 147 -8.78 26.27 -7.93
N ALA A 148 -9.23 27.32 -8.61
CA ALA A 148 -9.91 27.22 -9.91
C ALA A 148 -8.95 26.71 -11.01
N GLU A 149 -7.73 27.25 -11.08
CA GLU A 149 -6.67 26.80 -12.00
C GLU A 149 -6.37 25.31 -11.79
N PHE A 150 -6.20 24.88 -10.54
CA PHE A 150 -5.94 23.47 -10.23
C PHE A 150 -7.15 22.56 -10.50
N ARG A 151 -8.38 23.04 -10.26
CA ARG A 151 -9.60 22.31 -10.61
C ARG A 151 -9.67 22.05 -12.12
N ALA A 152 -9.36 23.05 -12.95
CA ALA A 152 -9.34 22.89 -14.40
C ALA A 152 -8.30 21.81 -14.80
N PHE A 153 -7.11 21.88 -14.23
CA PHE A 153 -6.06 20.87 -14.43
C PHE A 153 -6.47 19.44 -14.05
N LEU A 154 -7.20 19.27 -12.94
CA LEU A 154 -7.66 17.94 -12.50
C LEU A 154 -8.77 17.37 -13.40
N SER A 155 -9.63 18.24 -13.93
CA SER A 155 -10.82 17.85 -14.69
C SER A 155 -10.50 17.14 -16.01
N GLU A 156 -9.28 17.29 -16.51
CA GLU A 156 -8.80 16.57 -17.70
C GLU A 156 -8.66 15.05 -17.48
N ASP A 157 -8.29 14.60 -16.27
CA ASP A 157 -7.92 13.19 -15.99
C ASP A 157 -8.84 12.52 -14.95
N HIS A 158 -9.72 13.29 -14.31
CA HIS A 158 -10.49 12.85 -13.17
C HIS A 158 -11.98 13.14 -13.34
N THR A 159 -12.80 12.21 -12.85
CA THR A 159 -14.26 12.42 -12.77
C THR A 159 -14.56 13.61 -11.87
N GLU A 160 -15.66 14.31 -12.14
CA GLU A 160 -16.08 15.47 -11.35
C GLU A 160 -16.17 15.17 -9.84
N SER A 161 -16.64 13.98 -9.46
CA SER A 161 -16.66 13.53 -8.05
C SER A 161 -15.26 13.44 -7.43
N THR A 162 -14.28 12.92 -8.19
CA THR A 162 -12.89 12.86 -7.75
C THR A 162 -12.28 14.26 -7.62
N VAL A 163 -12.53 15.14 -8.60
CA VAL A 163 -12.10 16.53 -8.57
C VAL A 163 -12.66 17.23 -7.33
N ASN A 164 -13.97 17.13 -7.09
CA ASN A 164 -14.62 17.73 -5.92
C ASN A 164 -14.02 17.23 -4.60
N THR A 165 -13.71 15.94 -4.50
CA THR A 165 -13.06 15.35 -3.32
C THR A 165 -11.66 15.92 -3.09
N ILE A 166 -10.85 16.02 -4.15
CA ILE A 166 -9.48 16.57 -4.06
C ILE A 166 -9.53 18.04 -3.65
N ILE A 167 -10.44 18.82 -4.23
CA ILE A 167 -10.61 20.24 -3.90
C ILE A 167 -11.06 20.40 -2.45
N ASP A 168 -12.02 19.60 -1.96
CA ASP A 168 -12.44 19.60 -0.55
C ASP A 168 -11.27 19.31 0.40
N HIS A 169 -10.42 18.33 0.08
CA HIS A 169 -9.21 18.05 0.86
C HIS A 169 -8.27 19.26 0.93
N ILE A 170 -8.02 19.90 -0.22
CA ILE A 170 -7.13 21.08 -0.31
C ILE A 170 -7.71 22.21 0.52
N THR A 171 -8.99 22.56 0.33
CA THR A 171 -9.65 23.64 1.06
C THR A 171 -9.57 23.43 2.57
N ARG A 172 -9.80 22.20 3.07
CA ARG A 172 -9.64 21.88 4.49
C ARG A 172 -8.21 22.09 4.99
N CYS A 173 -7.22 21.66 4.22
CA CYS A 173 -5.82 21.90 4.56
C CYS A 173 -5.47 23.39 4.59
N LEU A 174 -5.87 24.17 3.58
CA LEU A 174 -5.60 25.60 3.51
C LEU A 174 -6.28 26.35 4.67
N MET A 175 -7.48 25.92 5.06
CA MET A 175 -8.19 26.44 6.23
C MET A 175 -7.43 26.22 7.54
N ILE A 176 -6.88 25.02 7.76
CA ILE A 176 -6.08 24.73 8.95
C ILE A 176 -4.80 25.59 8.95
N ILE A 177 -4.12 25.69 7.80
CA ILE A 177 -2.92 26.52 7.66
C ILE A 177 -3.24 28.00 7.96
N TYR A 178 -4.33 28.53 7.40
CA TYR A 178 -4.77 29.91 7.63
C TYR A 178 -5.08 30.17 9.11
N THR A 179 -5.79 29.24 9.76
CA THR A 179 -6.13 29.36 11.18
C THR A 179 -4.88 29.40 12.07
N ASP A 180 -3.84 28.65 11.70
CA ASP A 180 -2.59 28.61 12.45
C ASP A 180 -1.65 29.79 12.20
N ARG A 181 -1.60 30.30 10.96
CA ARG A 181 -0.60 31.30 10.52
C ARG A 181 -1.17 32.69 10.24
N GLY A 182 -2.50 32.83 10.15
CA GLY A 182 -3.20 34.06 9.76
C GLY A 182 -3.12 34.39 8.26
N PHE A 183 -2.36 33.63 7.46
CA PHE A 183 -2.26 33.78 6.01
C PHE A 183 -1.87 32.45 5.34
N VAL A 184 -2.07 32.36 4.02
CA VAL A 184 -1.65 31.22 3.20
C VAL A 184 -0.76 31.71 2.06
N ASP A 185 0.47 31.21 2.02
CA ASP A 185 1.40 31.38 0.90
C ASP A 185 1.84 30.00 0.43
N ILE A 186 1.45 29.62 -0.80
CA ILE A 186 1.73 28.29 -1.37
C ILE A 186 3.25 28.00 -1.35
N ARG A 187 4.09 29.01 -1.56
CA ARG A 187 5.56 28.85 -1.62
C ARG A 187 6.17 28.54 -0.24
N LYS A 188 5.44 28.79 0.85
CA LYS A 188 5.84 28.51 2.24
C LYS A 188 5.21 27.24 2.80
N ILE A 189 4.55 26.44 1.97
CA ILE A 189 4.02 25.13 2.36
C ILE A 189 5.11 24.08 2.09
N ASP A 190 5.87 23.76 3.14
CA ASP A 190 7.00 22.82 3.14
C ASP A 190 6.67 21.51 3.91
N GLU A 191 7.63 20.59 4.02
CA GLU A 191 7.47 19.33 4.76
C GLU A 191 7.13 19.52 6.25
N GLN A 192 7.61 20.61 6.87
CA GLN A 192 7.28 20.93 8.27
C GLN A 192 5.82 21.35 8.41
N THR A 193 5.30 22.08 7.42
CA THR A 193 3.88 22.42 7.32
C THR A 193 3.02 21.17 7.21
N ILE A 194 3.42 20.20 6.39
CA ILE A 194 2.73 18.91 6.27
C ILE A 194 2.80 18.11 7.57
N PHE A 195 3.96 18.09 8.25
CA PHE A 195 4.11 17.42 9.55
C PHE A 195 3.16 18.01 10.60
N ALA A 196 3.05 19.34 10.68
CA ALA A 196 2.13 20.02 11.58
C ALA A 196 0.66 19.68 11.27
N LEU A 197 0.31 19.61 9.98
CA LEU A 197 -1.02 19.19 9.54
C LEU A 197 -1.30 17.71 9.89
N ASP A 198 -0.36 16.79 9.68
CA ASP A 198 -0.53 15.36 10.00
C ASP A 198 -0.87 15.14 11.49
N ARG A 199 -0.25 15.93 12.39
CA ARG A 199 -0.57 15.93 13.82
C ARG A 199 -1.97 16.44 14.10
N LYS A 200 -2.40 17.51 13.45
CA LYS A 200 -3.77 18.06 13.62
C LYS A 200 -4.85 17.14 13.07
N LEU A 201 -4.49 16.28 12.11
CA LEU A 201 -5.39 15.31 11.49
C LEU A 201 -5.36 13.92 12.17
N GLU A 202 -4.71 13.77 13.33
CA GLU A 202 -4.48 12.46 13.96
C GLU A 202 -5.75 11.71 14.37
N GLY A 203 -6.85 12.41 14.61
CA GLY A 203 -8.16 11.80 14.86
C GLY A 203 -8.83 11.13 13.65
N LEU A 204 -8.26 11.27 12.44
CA LEU A 204 -8.80 10.69 11.20
C LEU A 204 -8.20 9.32 10.90
N LYS A 205 -8.94 8.48 10.16
CA LYS A 205 -8.42 7.21 9.63
C LYS A 205 -7.16 7.47 8.79
N TRP A 206 -6.13 6.65 9.00
CA TRP A 206 -4.82 6.79 8.36
C TRP A 206 -4.86 6.96 6.84
N ASP A 207 -5.66 6.15 6.14
CA ASP A 207 -5.77 6.23 4.67
C ASP A 207 -6.39 7.54 4.21
N TYR A 208 -7.38 8.04 4.95
CA TYR A 208 -8.04 9.31 4.68
C TYR A 208 -7.11 10.49 4.95
N ARG A 209 -6.38 10.45 6.09
CA ARG A 209 -5.35 11.44 6.43
C ARG A 209 -4.29 11.56 5.32
N ARG A 210 -3.78 10.42 4.83
CA ARG A 210 -2.82 10.39 3.71
C ARG A 210 -3.40 10.95 2.42
N ALA A 211 -4.66 10.66 2.12
CA ALA A 211 -5.32 11.19 0.92
C ALA A 211 -5.42 12.72 0.98
N ILE A 212 -5.80 13.29 2.13
CA ILE A 212 -5.89 14.73 2.35
C ILE A 212 -4.54 15.42 2.16
N LEU A 213 -3.52 14.95 2.88
CA LEU A 213 -2.18 15.55 2.83
C LEU A 213 -1.55 15.43 1.43
N ARG A 214 -1.82 14.33 0.72
CA ARG A 214 -1.40 14.15 -0.68
C ARG A 214 -2.07 15.16 -1.59
N SER A 215 -3.38 15.38 -1.47
CA SER A 215 -4.10 16.37 -2.28
C SER A 215 -3.51 17.78 -2.11
N LEU A 216 -3.16 18.17 -0.88
CA LEU A 216 -2.43 19.43 -0.64
C LEU A 216 -1.03 19.41 -1.27
N GLY A 217 -0.28 18.33 -1.13
CA GLY A 217 1.05 18.19 -1.73
C GLY A 217 1.04 18.32 -3.26
N ASP A 218 0.07 17.69 -3.92
CA ASP A 218 -0.11 17.76 -5.37
C ASP A 218 -0.52 19.19 -5.82
N PHE A 219 -1.35 19.88 -5.03
CA PHE A 219 -1.70 21.30 -5.24
C PHE A 219 -0.47 22.22 -5.15
N VAL A 220 0.34 22.09 -4.08
CA VAL A 220 1.56 22.89 -3.92
C VAL A 220 2.55 22.60 -5.05
N PHE A 221 2.69 21.33 -5.42
CA PHE A 221 3.56 20.90 -6.50
C PHE A 221 3.18 21.53 -7.84
N HIS A 222 1.90 21.61 -8.17
CA HIS A 222 1.43 22.23 -9.42
C HIS A 222 1.90 23.68 -9.57
N PHE A 223 1.99 24.44 -8.47
CA PHE A 223 2.41 25.85 -8.51
C PHE A 223 3.89 26.11 -8.26
N THR A 224 4.60 25.18 -7.61
CA THR A 224 5.96 25.40 -7.14
C THR A 224 6.99 24.44 -7.72
N GLY A 225 6.54 23.34 -8.33
CA GLY A 225 7.41 22.22 -8.75
C GLY A 225 7.98 21.41 -7.57
N ASN A 226 7.65 21.74 -6.32
CA ASN A 226 8.08 20.99 -5.14
C ASN A 226 6.89 20.38 -4.39
N ASN A 227 6.94 19.09 -4.09
CA ASN A 227 5.85 18.39 -3.41
C ASN A 227 6.20 18.14 -1.94
N PRO A 228 5.69 18.98 -1.00
CA PRO A 228 6.07 18.90 0.41
C PRO A 228 5.55 17.64 1.10
N TYR A 229 4.42 17.08 0.63
CA TYR A 229 3.88 15.84 1.19
C TYR A 229 4.82 14.66 0.97
N TYR A 230 5.39 14.55 -0.23
CA TYR A 230 6.32 13.46 -0.50
C TYR A 230 7.66 13.63 0.21
N LEU A 231 8.14 14.85 0.43
CA LEU A 231 9.31 15.11 1.28
C LEU A 231 9.05 14.67 2.73
N PHE A 232 7.89 15.03 3.28
CA PHE A 232 7.46 14.57 4.61
C PHE A 232 7.36 13.04 4.70
N MET A 233 6.75 12.38 3.72
CA MET A 233 6.62 10.92 3.73
C MET A 233 7.98 10.22 3.66
N GLU A 234 8.94 10.74 2.88
CA GLU A 234 10.30 10.21 2.85
C GLU A 234 11.00 10.29 4.20
N ASP A 235 10.75 11.34 4.98
CA ASP A 235 11.36 11.54 6.30
C ASP A 235 10.64 10.73 7.41
N SER A 236 9.30 10.74 7.41
CA SER A 236 8.50 9.97 8.40
C SER A 236 8.69 8.46 8.27
N ASP A 237 8.72 7.90 7.05
CA ASP A 237 8.99 6.47 6.84
C ASP A 237 10.45 6.11 7.16
N ARG A 238 11.38 7.08 7.11
CA ARG A 238 12.77 6.89 7.56
C ARG A 238 12.88 6.80 9.07
N ARG A 239 12.12 7.61 9.84
CA ARG A 239 12.20 7.66 11.31
C ARG A 239 11.50 6.46 11.98
N LYS A 240 10.21 6.20 11.70
CA LYS A 240 9.41 5.16 12.41
C LYS A 240 9.88 3.70 12.22
N LYS A 241 10.62 3.40 11.15
CA LYS A 241 11.04 2.03 10.78
C LYS A 241 12.50 1.71 11.14
N LYS A 242 13.25 2.64 11.73
CA LYS A 242 14.71 2.53 11.86
C LYS A 242 15.25 2.58 13.27
N GLU A 243 14.42 2.72 14.29
CA GLU A 243 14.92 2.93 15.65
C GLU A 243 14.66 1.70 16.53
N CYS A 244 15.67 1.37 17.33
CA CYS A 244 15.67 0.42 18.44
C CYS A 244 16.59 0.97 19.54
N ARG A 245 16.58 0.38 20.74
CA ARG A 245 17.39 0.87 21.88
C ARG A 245 18.91 0.84 21.64
N PHE A 246 19.37 0.09 20.64
CA PHE A 246 20.79 0.00 20.23
C PHE A 246 21.12 0.81 18.97
N ASP A 247 20.31 1.80 18.57
CA ASP A 247 20.55 2.53 17.31
C ASP A 247 21.97 3.14 17.19
N PRO A 248 22.58 3.72 18.25
CA PRO A 248 23.95 4.20 18.19
C PRO A 248 24.97 3.11 17.81
N GLN A 249 24.88 1.93 18.44
CA GLN A 249 25.76 0.79 18.15
C GLN A 249 25.48 0.21 16.75
N VAL A 250 24.21 0.17 16.35
CA VAL A 250 23.81 -0.26 15.00
C VAL A 250 24.42 0.68 13.96
N ASP A 251 24.46 1.99 14.22
CA ASP A 251 25.03 2.98 13.31
C ASP A 251 26.53 2.94 13.22
N GLU A 252 27.21 2.69 14.33
CA GLU A 252 28.63 2.40 14.34
C GLU A 252 28.95 1.16 13.49
N TYR A 253 28.28 0.03 13.77
CA TYR A 253 28.45 -1.23 13.04
C TYR A 253 28.21 -1.05 11.54
N LEU A 254 27.08 -0.44 11.16
CA LEU A 254 26.74 -0.21 9.76
C LEU A 254 27.69 0.81 9.10
N GLY A 255 28.24 1.75 9.89
CA GLY A 255 29.30 2.65 9.47
C GLY A 255 30.58 1.91 9.07
N THR A 256 30.97 0.87 9.80
CA THR A 256 32.13 0.02 9.42
C THR A 256 31.85 -0.75 8.13
N ILE A 257 30.64 -1.28 7.97
CA ILE A 257 30.21 -1.98 6.75
C ILE A 257 30.21 -1.04 5.54
N TRP A 258 29.78 0.20 5.74
CA TRP A 258 29.83 1.23 4.72
C TRP A 258 31.26 1.57 4.29
N LYS A 259 32.19 1.71 5.26
CA LYS A 259 33.62 1.90 4.99
C LYS A 259 34.24 0.75 4.20
N ARG A 260 33.73 -0.48 4.35
CA ARG A 260 34.07 -1.66 3.51
C ARG A 260 33.46 -1.62 2.09
N ASN A 261 32.95 -0.46 1.65
CA ASN A 261 32.41 -0.18 0.32
C ASN A 261 31.18 -1.03 -0.06
N ARG A 262 30.38 -1.45 0.94
CA ARG A 262 29.11 -2.15 0.70
C ARG A 262 28.03 -1.20 0.17
N LYS A 263 27.09 -1.73 -0.62
CA LYS A 263 25.98 -0.93 -1.18
C LYS A 263 25.03 -0.43 -0.08
N LYS A 264 24.52 0.79 -0.24
CA LYS A 264 23.49 1.40 0.64
C LYS A 264 22.26 0.50 0.85
N THR A 265 21.86 -0.26 -0.17
CA THR A 265 20.72 -1.20 -0.07
C THR A 265 21.01 -2.38 0.88
N THR A 266 22.23 -2.89 0.88
CA THR A 266 22.66 -3.95 1.81
C THR A 266 22.68 -3.42 3.24
N ILE A 267 23.22 -2.23 3.46
CA ILE A 267 23.23 -1.56 4.78
C ILE A 267 21.80 -1.36 5.30
N SER A 268 20.91 -0.84 4.45
CA SER A 268 19.49 -0.66 4.78
C SER A 268 18.80 -1.98 5.13
N SER A 269 19.16 -3.08 4.45
CA SER A 269 18.59 -4.41 4.72
C SER A 269 19.11 -4.97 6.04
N LYS A 270 20.43 -4.89 6.29
CA LYS A 270 21.04 -5.30 7.57
C LYS A 270 20.42 -4.56 8.74
N ARG A 271 20.28 -3.22 8.65
CA ARG A 271 19.61 -2.42 9.70
C ARG A 271 18.22 -2.95 10.03
N LYS A 272 17.39 -3.18 9.00
CA LYS A 272 16.01 -3.69 9.18
C LYS A 272 15.99 -5.06 9.86
N ASN A 273 16.91 -5.94 9.47
CA ASN A 273 17.01 -7.28 10.05
C ASN A 273 17.43 -7.19 11.52
N ILE A 274 18.44 -6.38 11.86
CA ILE A 274 18.90 -6.18 13.23
C ILE A 274 17.79 -5.60 14.10
N ILE A 275 17.14 -4.50 13.68
CA ILE A 275 16.05 -3.89 14.44
C ILE A 275 14.91 -4.88 14.66
N ARG A 276 14.58 -5.70 13.66
CA ARG A 276 13.56 -6.74 13.79
C ARG A 276 13.96 -7.75 14.87
N MET A 277 15.21 -8.20 14.86
CA MET A 277 15.72 -9.15 15.84
C MET A 277 15.73 -8.57 17.25
N VAL A 278 16.18 -7.31 17.42
CA VAL A 278 16.16 -6.61 18.71
C VAL A 278 14.74 -6.52 19.25
N ARG A 279 13.75 -6.15 18.41
CA ARG A 279 12.35 -6.05 18.85
C ARG A 279 11.78 -7.39 19.31
N ILE A 280 12.04 -8.46 18.57
CA ILE A 280 11.57 -9.81 18.96
C ILE A 280 12.27 -10.25 20.25
N MET A 281 13.57 -9.97 20.38
CA MET A 281 14.32 -10.27 21.60
C MET A 281 13.75 -9.53 22.82
N ASP A 282 13.46 -8.23 22.66
CA ASP A 282 12.86 -7.41 23.71
C ASP A 282 11.45 -7.88 24.06
N GLU A 283 10.66 -8.34 23.08
CA GLU A 283 9.32 -8.91 23.29
C GLU A 283 9.36 -10.25 24.04
N VAL A 284 10.35 -11.11 23.76
CA VAL A 284 10.41 -12.48 24.29
C VAL A 284 11.16 -12.57 25.62
N PHE A 285 12.29 -11.86 25.75
CA PHE A 285 13.18 -11.97 26.91
C PHE A 285 13.30 -10.67 27.72
N GLY A 286 12.63 -9.60 27.28
CA GLY A 286 12.82 -8.28 27.85
C GLY A 286 14.10 -7.59 27.37
N GLU A 287 14.37 -6.41 27.92
CA GLU A 287 15.51 -5.59 27.52
C GLU A 287 16.82 -6.11 28.14
N ILE A 288 17.49 -7.02 27.44
CA ILE A 288 18.77 -7.62 27.88
C ILE A 288 19.97 -6.87 27.28
N PRO A 289 21.05 -6.58 28.01
CA PRO A 289 22.29 -6.05 27.45
C PRO A 289 22.88 -6.96 26.37
N LEU A 290 23.60 -6.39 25.37
CA LEU A 290 24.14 -7.20 24.26
C LEU A 290 25.21 -8.20 24.74
N GLU A 291 25.94 -7.84 25.79
CA GLU A 291 26.99 -8.63 26.43
C GLU A 291 26.45 -9.88 27.14
N GLU A 292 25.17 -9.85 27.53
CA GLU A 292 24.49 -10.94 28.23
C GLU A 292 23.70 -11.85 27.28
N VAL A 293 23.67 -11.54 25.99
CA VAL A 293 22.99 -12.39 25.00
C VAL A 293 23.76 -13.70 24.86
N SER A 294 23.08 -14.79 25.22
CA SER A 294 23.59 -16.16 25.19
C SER A 294 23.20 -16.89 23.90
N PRO A 295 23.92 -17.97 23.53
CA PRO A 295 23.53 -18.84 22.42
C PRO A 295 22.11 -19.40 22.57
N TYR A 296 21.67 -19.68 23.80
CA TYR A 296 20.32 -20.20 24.06
C TYR A 296 19.23 -19.23 23.60
N GLN A 297 19.38 -17.94 23.88
CA GLN A 297 18.40 -16.94 23.42
C GLN A 297 18.39 -16.83 21.90
N ILE A 298 19.55 -16.90 21.24
CA ILE A 298 19.61 -16.90 19.77
C ILE A 298 18.94 -18.15 19.18
N MET A 299 19.16 -19.31 19.79
CA MET A 299 18.50 -20.57 19.42
C MET A 299 16.99 -20.49 19.62
N ASP A 300 16.55 -19.90 20.72
CA ASP A 300 15.13 -19.77 21.04
C ASP A 300 14.43 -18.76 20.12
N LEU A 301 15.08 -17.64 19.78
CA LEU A 301 14.60 -16.66 18.78
C LEU A 301 14.26 -17.31 17.44
N ARG A 302 14.95 -18.40 17.06
CA ARG A 302 14.64 -19.13 15.83
C ARG A 302 13.19 -19.63 15.80
N TYR A 303 12.66 -20.12 16.93
CA TYR A 303 11.31 -20.66 17.01
C TYR A 303 10.22 -19.59 16.90
N HIS A 304 10.56 -18.31 17.10
CA HIS A 304 9.65 -17.18 16.90
C HIS A 304 9.48 -16.79 15.43
N PHE A 305 10.14 -17.48 14.50
CA PHE A 305 10.00 -17.29 13.06
C PHE A 305 9.20 -18.39 12.37
N ASP A 306 8.26 -19.02 13.08
CA ASP A 306 7.39 -20.05 12.51
C ASP A 306 6.68 -19.56 11.23
N GLY A 307 6.61 -20.44 10.22
CA GLY A 307 6.09 -20.13 8.90
C GLY A 307 7.01 -19.32 7.97
N LEU A 308 8.20 -18.89 8.41
CA LEU A 308 9.21 -18.30 7.52
C LEU A 308 10.17 -19.35 6.96
N LYS A 309 10.68 -19.10 5.75
CA LYS A 309 11.69 -19.96 5.12
C LYS A 309 13.01 -19.89 5.88
N ASP A 310 13.70 -21.03 5.99
CA ASP A 310 15.03 -21.14 6.62
C ASP A 310 16.03 -20.12 6.07
N THR A 311 16.03 -19.90 4.74
CA THR A 311 16.89 -18.88 4.10
C THR A 311 16.64 -17.45 4.60
N THR A 312 15.42 -17.13 5.02
CA THR A 312 15.06 -15.81 5.56
C THR A 312 15.49 -15.71 7.03
N VAL A 313 15.18 -16.74 7.82
CA VAL A 313 15.56 -16.81 9.24
C VAL A 313 17.08 -16.78 9.39
N TYR A 314 17.80 -17.57 8.58
CA TYR A 314 19.25 -17.54 8.47
C TYR A 314 19.78 -16.13 8.30
N LYS A 315 19.17 -15.32 7.41
CA LYS A 315 19.62 -13.93 7.19
C LYS A 315 19.37 -13.03 8.39
N TYR A 316 18.26 -13.20 9.09
CA TYR A 316 17.99 -12.43 10.32
C TYR A 316 18.97 -12.77 11.42
N VAL A 317 19.18 -14.07 11.67
CA VAL A 317 20.10 -14.58 12.69
C VAL A 317 21.54 -14.17 12.37
N THR A 318 22.02 -14.38 11.14
CA THR A 318 23.39 -13.98 10.75
C THR A 318 23.58 -12.46 10.87
N ASP A 319 22.66 -11.64 10.35
CA ASP A 319 22.84 -10.18 10.41
C ASP A 319 22.85 -9.65 11.85
N PHE A 320 22.12 -10.29 12.75
CA PHE A 320 22.09 -9.95 14.18
C PHE A 320 23.32 -10.46 14.94
N CYS A 321 23.74 -11.71 14.70
CA CYS A 321 24.95 -12.25 15.30
C CYS A 321 26.21 -11.50 14.83
N ASP A 322 26.31 -11.15 13.54
CA ASP A 322 27.40 -10.30 13.02
C ASP A 322 27.45 -8.94 13.75
N PHE A 323 26.29 -8.41 14.15
CA PHE A 323 26.17 -7.15 14.89
C PHE A 323 26.61 -7.33 16.36
N ILE A 324 26.16 -8.39 17.03
CA ILE A 324 26.58 -8.71 18.41
C ILE A 324 28.09 -8.96 18.45
N GLU A 325 28.63 -9.74 17.53
CA GLU A 325 30.07 -10.01 17.44
C GLU A 325 30.87 -8.71 17.26
N HIS A 326 30.36 -7.76 16.46
CA HIS A 326 31.03 -6.47 16.29
C HIS A 326 31.09 -5.65 17.59
N VAL A 327 30.02 -5.66 18.38
CA VAL A 327 29.91 -4.86 19.61
C VAL A 327 30.64 -5.53 20.78
N THR A 328 30.49 -6.85 20.91
CA THR A 328 30.91 -7.61 22.11
C THR A 328 32.16 -8.47 21.88
N GLY A 329 32.55 -8.71 20.63
CA GLY A 329 33.56 -9.71 20.26
C GLY A 329 33.08 -11.16 20.35
N ASN A 330 31.81 -11.40 20.71
CA ASN A 330 31.26 -12.73 20.94
C ASN A 330 30.63 -13.31 19.65
N ASP A 331 31.26 -14.33 19.06
CA ASP A 331 30.73 -15.04 17.89
C ASP A 331 29.65 -16.05 18.30
N LEU A 332 28.43 -15.53 18.51
CA LEU A 332 27.27 -16.34 18.87
C LEU A 332 26.79 -17.23 17.73
N LEU A 333 27.01 -16.83 16.47
CA LEU A 333 26.58 -17.64 15.33
C LEU A 333 27.30 -18.98 15.31
N ARG A 334 28.61 -18.95 15.54
CA ARG A 334 29.44 -20.16 15.63
C ARG A 334 29.09 -21.03 16.84
N GLN A 335 28.71 -20.42 17.96
CA GLN A 335 28.32 -21.15 19.18
C GLN A 335 26.98 -21.87 19.04
N CYS A 336 26.03 -21.29 18.30
CA CYS A 336 24.70 -21.90 18.13
C CYS A 336 24.70 -23.14 17.21
N GLN A 337 25.70 -23.29 16.32
CA GLN A 337 25.86 -24.44 15.42
C GLN A 337 24.57 -24.82 14.66
N PHE A 338 23.80 -23.84 14.20
CA PHE A 338 22.53 -24.10 13.51
C PHE A 338 22.69 -24.96 12.26
N GLU A 339 21.83 -25.98 12.14
CA GLU A 339 21.58 -26.70 10.90
C GLU A 339 20.47 -26.01 10.10
N TRP A 340 20.69 -25.85 8.79
CA TRP A 340 19.79 -25.09 7.92
C TRP A 340 19.44 -25.86 6.65
N ASN A 341 18.16 -25.86 6.31
CA ASN A 341 17.66 -26.34 5.02
C ASN A 341 17.68 -25.21 3.99
N LEU A 342 18.87 -24.79 3.56
CA LEU A 342 19.02 -23.65 2.64
C LEU A 342 18.67 -23.96 1.18
N ASP A 343 18.53 -25.24 0.84
CA ASP A 343 18.29 -25.72 -0.52
C ASP A 343 16.83 -26.14 -0.78
N GLU A 344 15.89 -25.74 0.08
CA GLU A 344 14.47 -25.99 -0.16
C GLU A 344 14.08 -25.57 -1.57
N SER A 345 13.47 -26.50 -2.31
CA SER A 345 13.03 -26.33 -3.69
C SER A 345 12.02 -25.19 -3.77
N VAL A 346 12.50 -23.96 -3.96
CA VAL A 346 11.62 -22.82 -4.17
C VAL A 346 10.87 -23.09 -5.46
N GLU A 347 9.57 -23.33 -5.38
CA GLU A 347 8.70 -23.45 -6.54
C GLU A 347 8.96 -22.25 -7.47
N ARG A 348 9.46 -22.56 -8.67
CA ARG A 348 9.95 -21.55 -9.59
C ARG A 348 8.84 -21.23 -10.56
N LYS A 349 8.48 -19.96 -10.61
CA LYS A 349 7.61 -19.41 -11.65
C LYS A 349 8.31 -19.47 -13.00
N TRP A 350 7.76 -20.27 -13.92
CA TRP A 350 8.21 -20.41 -15.31
C TRP A 350 7.24 -19.69 -16.23
N ILE A 351 7.75 -19.20 -17.36
CA ILE A 351 6.92 -18.80 -18.48
C ILE A 351 7.49 -19.43 -19.75
N PHE A 352 6.62 -19.77 -20.69
CA PHE A 352 7.00 -20.36 -21.98
C PHE A 352 6.54 -19.50 -23.15
N ARG A 353 6.80 -19.98 -24.38
CA ARG A 353 6.59 -19.20 -25.61
C ARG A 353 5.15 -18.75 -25.78
N GLU A 354 4.17 -19.60 -25.47
CA GLU A 354 2.74 -19.27 -25.58
C GLU A 354 2.33 -18.15 -24.61
N GLU A 355 2.72 -18.27 -23.34
CA GLU A 355 2.46 -17.26 -22.32
C GLU A 355 3.17 -15.95 -22.65
N TRP A 356 4.39 -16.02 -23.20
CA TRP A 356 5.15 -14.85 -23.67
C TRP A 356 4.42 -14.09 -24.78
N GLU A 357 3.80 -14.79 -25.74
CA GLU A 357 3.02 -14.14 -26.79
C GLU A 357 1.78 -13.44 -26.21
N LYS A 358 1.04 -14.11 -25.29
CA LYS A 358 -0.11 -13.51 -24.60
C LYS A 358 0.29 -12.25 -23.80
N LEU A 359 1.41 -12.32 -23.06
CA LEU A 359 1.90 -11.20 -22.27
C LEU A 359 2.23 -9.98 -23.11
N LYS A 360 2.85 -10.15 -24.28
CA LYS A 360 3.16 -9.03 -25.18
C LYS A 360 1.91 -8.42 -25.79
N ALA A 361 0.91 -9.23 -26.13
CA ALA A 361 -0.32 -8.77 -26.75
C ALA A 361 -1.12 -7.84 -25.81
N GLU A 362 -1.11 -8.13 -24.50
CA GLU A 362 -1.88 -7.42 -23.47
C GLU A 362 -1.09 -6.34 -22.72
N ALA A 363 0.19 -6.14 -23.04
CA ALA A 363 1.05 -5.19 -22.35
C ALA A 363 0.87 -3.77 -22.87
N ASP A 364 0.71 -2.80 -21.96
CA ASP A 364 0.84 -1.39 -22.30
C ASP A 364 2.31 -1.05 -22.70
N PRO A 365 2.59 0.14 -23.27
CA PRO A 365 3.95 0.45 -23.72
C PRO A 365 5.04 0.41 -22.64
N MET A 366 4.71 0.76 -21.38
CA MET A 366 5.66 0.68 -20.27
C MET A 366 5.91 -0.78 -19.88
N GLU A 367 4.85 -1.55 -19.75
CA GLU A 367 4.88 -2.98 -19.45
C GLU A 367 5.66 -3.74 -20.52
N LEU A 368 5.42 -3.46 -21.80
CA LEU A 368 6.08 -4.08 -22.94
C LEU A 368 7.59 -3.83 -22.92
N LEU A 369 8.01 -2.59 -22.60
CA LEU A 369 9.42 -2.27 -22.44
C LEU A 369 10.04 -3.06 -21.27
N ILE A 370 9.36 -3.13 -20.11
CA ILE A 370 9.82 -3.92 -18.96
C ILE A 370 9.96 -5.40 -19.33
N LEU A 371 8.99 -5.96 -20.08
CA LEU A 371 9.04 -7.33 -20.59
C LEU A 371 10.28 -7.53 -21.46
N PHE A 372 10.53 -6.67 -22.44
CA PHE A 372 11.70 -6.82 -23.33
C PHE A 372 13.04 -6.62 -22.61
N LEU A 373 13.13 -5.71 -21.66
CA LEU A 373 14.35 -5.56 -20.86
C LEU A 373 14.59 -6.79 -19.97
N GLY A 374 13.54 -7.36 -19.38
CA GLY A 374 13.64 -8.54 -18.51
C GLY A 374 13.88 -9.85 -19.25
N ALA A 375 13.13 -10.10 -20.32
CA ALA A 375 13.11 -11.37 -21.07
C ALA A 375 13.96 -11.34 -22.36
N GLY A 376 14.20 -10.16 -22.93
CA GLY A 376 15.03 -10.00 -24.14
C GLY A 376 16.49 -9.66 -23.85
N LEU A 377 16.76 -8.93 -22.76
CA LEU A 377 18.13 -8.58 -22.33
C LEU A 377 18.53 -9.25 -21.00
N GLY A 378 17.61 -9.99 -20.38
CA GLY A 378 17.87 -10.68 -19.13
C GLY A 378 18.10 -9.75 -17.95
N LEU A 379 17.64 -8.49 -17.94
CA LEU A 379 17.95 -7.56 -16.86
C LEU A 379 17.26 -7.92 -15.54
N ARG A 380 17.93 -7.68 -14.41
CA ARG A 380 17.31 -7.84 -13.08
C ARG A 380 16.36 -6.69 -12.81
N ARG A 381 15.32 -6.92 -12.00
CA ARG A 381 14.35 -5.89 -11.56
C ARG A 381 14.99 -4.56 -11.10
N ALA A 382 16.00 -4.66 -10.24
CA ALA A 382 16.71 -3.48 -9.73
C ALA A 382 17.60 -2.80 -10.78
N GLU A 383 18.07 -3.55 -11.78
CA GLU A 383 18.79 -2.99 -12.92
C GLU A 383 17.83 -2.22 -13.84
N ILE A 384 16.65 -2.78 -14.12
CA ILE A 384 15.58 -2.14 -14.91
C ILE A 384 15.14 -0.82 -14.26
N ALA A 385 14.76 -0.84 -12.97
CA ALA A 385 14.40 0.36 -12.23
C ALA A 385 15.58 1.37 -12.13
N GLY A 386 16.81 0.88 -12.29
CA GLY A 386 18.02 1.65 -12.20
C GLY A 386 18.46 2.34 -13.50
N ILE A 387 17.81 2.09 -14.64
CA ILE A 387 18.22 2.70 -15.91
C ILE A 387 17.97 4.21 -15.85
N ARG A 388 18.95 5.01 -16.27
CA ARG A 388 18.80 6.45 -16.50
C ARG A 388 18.77 6.77 -17.99
N LEU A 389 18.18 7.90 -18.36
CA LEU A 389 18.11 8.35 -19.75
C LEU A 389 19.51 8.48 -20.37
N GLN A 390 20.46 9.04 -19.63
CA GLN A 390 21.87 9.15 -20.04
C GLN A 390 22.59 7.81 -20.24
N ASP A 391 22.04 6.70 -19.74
CA ASP A 391 22.64 5.37 -19.96
C ASP A 391 22.30 4.80 -21.35
N ILE A 392 21.44 5.48 -22.11
CA ILE A 392 20.96 5.08 -23.44
C ILE A 392 21.59 6.01 -24.48
N GLU A 393 22.45 5.46 -25.32
CA GLU A 393 23.15 6.18 -26.39
C GLU A 393 22.93 5.44 -27.71
N GLY A 394 22.08 5.99 -28.59
CA GLY A 394 21.65 5.32 -29.82
C GLY A 394 21.00 3.96 -29.52
N ASP A 395 21.54 2.90 -30.12
CA ASP A 395 21.12 1.52 -29.89
C ASP A 395 21.94 0.81 -28.81
N ARG A 396 22.57 1.56 -27.90
CA ARG A 396 23.34 1.01 -26.78
C ARG A 396 22.70 1.39 -25.45
N LEU A 397 22.61 0.41 -24.56
CA LEU A 397 22.16 0.58 -23.19
C LEU A 397 23.28 0.15 -22.23
N THR A 398 23.75 1.08 -21.39
CA THR A 398 24.67 0.79 -20.29
C THR A 398 23.89 0.46 -19.03
N VAL A 399 24.24 -0.64 -18.35
CA VAL A 399 23.57 -1.08 -17.12
C VAL A 399 24.61 -1.37 -16.04
N TRP A 400 24.28 -0.98 -14.81
CA TRP A 400 25.12 -1.19 -13.63
C TRP A 400 24.54 -2.30 -12.73
N GLY A 401 25.23 -3.43 -12.67
CA GLY A 401 24.79 -4.64 -11.96
C GLY A 401 25.18 -4.74 -10.48
N LYS A 402 25.03 -5.95 -9.92
CA LYS A 402 25.55 -6.28 -8.56
C LYS A 402 27.09 -6.20 -8.52
N GLY A 403 27.65 -5.68 -7.42
CA GLY A 403 29.09 -5.49 -7.20
C GLY A 403 29.36 -4.48 -6.07
N VAL A 404 30.63 -4.26 -5.74
CA VAL A 404 31.08 -3.24 -4.77
C VAL A 404 31.05 -1.86 -5.45
N GLY A 405 30.80 -0.78 -4.70
CA GLY A 405 30.70 0.58 -5.24
C GLY A 405 29.60 0.72 -6.31
N LYS A 406 29.96 1.25 -7.50
CA LYS A 406 29.03 1.46 -8.64
C LYS A 406 28.52 0.15 -9.27
N GLY A 407 29.07 -1.01 -8.90
CA GLY A 407 28.70 -2.30 -9.46
C GLY A 407 29.38 -2.61 -10.80
N LYS A 408 29.11 -3.79 -11.36
CA LYS A 408 29.70 -4.21 -12.63
C LYS A 408 28.98 -3.51 -13.81
N LYS A 409 29.73 -2.82 -14.67
CA LYS A 409 29.24 -2.22 -15.91
C LYS A 409 28.98 -3.32 -16.95
N ALA A 410 27.84 -3.25 -17.63
CA ALA A 410 27.51 -4.09 -18.77
C ALA A 410 26.89 -3.23 -19.87
N VAL A 411 27.22 -3.49 -21.12
CA VAL A 411 26.66 -2.77 -22.28
C VAL A 411 25.84 -3.75 -23.11
N PHE A 412 24.64 -3.34 -23.47
CA PHE A 412 23.69 -4.09 -24.28
C PHE A 412 23.42 -3.36 -25.58
N SER A 413 23.24 -4.12 -26.66
CA SER A 413 22.67 -3.58 -27.89
C SER A 413 21.15 -3.71 -27.83
N LEU A 414 20.46 -2.59 -28.08
CA LEU A 414 19.01 -2.52 -28.18
C LEU A 414 18.58 -3.05 -29.54
N ARG A 415 17.99 -4.25 -29.55
CA ARG A 415 17.40 -4.82 -30.77
C ARG A 415 16.19 -3.97 -31.21
N PRO A 416 15.80 -4.00 -32.51
CA PRO A 416 14.71 -3.16 -33.03
C PRO A 416 13.43 -3.18 -32.20
N LYS A 417 12.97 -4.35 -31.74
CA LYS A 417 11.78 -4.47 -30.89
C LYS A 417 11.91 -3.79 -29.52
N VAL A 418 13.12 -3.77 -28.95
CA VAL A 418 13.40 -3.09 -27.67
C VAL A 418 13.44 -1.58 -27.87
N ARG A 419 14.07 -1.13 -28.97
CA ARG A 419 14.12 0.28 -29.37
C ARG A 419 12.71 0.82 -29.60
N GLU A 420 11.89 0.11 -30.37
CA GLU A 420 10.50 0.49 -30.64
C GLU A 420 9.67 0.61 -29.35
N ALA A 421 9.75 -0.38 -28.44
CA ALA A 421 9.05 -0.29 -27.16
C ALA A 421 9.56 0.86 -26.28
N LEU A 422 10.86 1.16 -26.36
CA LEU A 422 11.46 2.29 -25.65
C LEU A 422 10.92 3.62 -26.19
N ASP A 423 10.85 3.79 -27.52
CA ASP A 423 10.32 4.99 -28.15
C ASP A 423 8.86 5.24 -27.75
N ARG A 424 8.00 4.22 -27.84
CA ARG A 424 6.60 4.30 -27.41
C ARG A 424 6.48 4.69 -25.94
N TYR A 425 7.34 4.16 -25.07
CA TYR A 425 7.33 4.54 -23.65
C TYR A 425 7.84 5.96 -23.42
N LEU A 426 8.86 6.41 -24.16
CA LEU A 426 9.40 7.77 -24.03
C LEU A 426 8.35 8.83 -24.38
N GLU A 427 7.43 8.57 -25.31
CA GLU A 427 6.30 9.45 -25.58
C GLU A 427 5.38 9.61 -24.35
N ILE A 428 5.03 8.51 -23.69
CA ILE A 428 4.20 8.52 -22.46
C ILE A 428 4.95 9.22 -21.32
N ARG A 429 6.24 8.92 -21.18
CA ARG A 429 7.11 9.55 -20.18
C ARG A 429 7.15 11.06 -20.40
N SER A 430 7.35 11.51 -21.64
CA SER A 430 7.39 12.92 -22.02
C SER A 430 6.08 13.63 -21.64
N LYS A 431 4.93 13.07 -22.00
CA LYS A 431 3.61 13.60 -21.61
C LYS A 431 3.46 13.72 -20.09
N THR A 432 3.88 12.68 -19.36
CA THR A 432 3.81 12.67 -17.89
C THR A 432 4.71 13.75 -17.29
N VAL A 433 5.94 13.90 -17.80
CA VAL A 433 6.89 14.92 -17.31
C VAL A 433 6.44 16.33 -17.65
N SER A 434 5.96 16.58 -18.87
CA SER A 434 5.45 17.90 -19.26
C SER A 434 4.28 18.35 -18.38
N ARG A 435 3.47 17.39 -17.93
CA ARG A 435 2.27 17.67 -17.12
C ARG A 435 2.55 17.73 -15.61
N TYR A 436 3.40 16.84 -15.12
CA TYR A 436 3.61 16.60 -13.69
C TYR A 436 5.05 16.82 -13.24
N GLY A 437 5.88 17.50 -14.05
CA GLY A 437 7.30 17.73 -13.77
C GLY A 437 8.17 16.46 -13.77
N ASP A 438 9.50 16.65 -13.81
CA ASP A 438 10.47 15.56 -13.65
C ASP A 438 11.09 15.60 -12.25
N SER A 439 10.71 14.64 -11.41
CA SER A 439 11.33 14.39 -10.10
C SER A 439 11.96 13.00 -10.04
N SER A 440 12.42 12.50 -11.19
CA SER A 440 12.91 11.13 -11.34
C SER A 440 14.42 10.98 -11.19
N ASP A 441 15.18 12.07 -11.03
CA ASP A 441 16.66 12.04 -11.05
C ASP A 441 17.20 11.35 -12.33
N GLY A 442 16.56 11.69 -13.47
CA GLY A 442 16.91 11.19 -14.79
C GLY A 442 16.62 9.70 -15.01
N ARG A 443 15.85 9.04 -14.13
CA ARG A 443 15.47 7.63 -14.29
C ARG A 443 14.53 7.46 -15.48
N LEU A 444 14.71 6.36 -16.19
CA LEU A 444 13.88 6.01 -17.34
C LEU A 444 12.43 5.79 -16.91
N PHE A 445 12.21 4.92 -15.93
CA PHE A 445 10.86 4.56 -15.47
C PHE A 445 10.36 5.52 -14.39
N ILE A 446 9.24 6.18 -14.69
CA ILE A 446 8.56 7.12 -13.78
C ILE A 446 7.13 6.67 -13.50
N ASN A 447 6.62 6.98 -12.31
CA ASN A 447 5.23 6.69 -11.97
C ASN A 447 4.28 7.60 -12.76
N GLY A 448 3.20 7.02 -13.31
CA GLY A 448 2.14 7.75 -14.03
C GLY A 448 0.84 7.93 -13.23
N SER A 449 0.73 7.36 -12.03
CA SER A 449 -0.49 7.40 -11.20
C SER A 449 -0.23 7.97 -9.81
N ASN A 450 0.19 7.15 -8.85
CA ASN A 450 0.65 7.63 -7.54
C ASN A 450 2.10 8.11 -7.67
N TYR A 451 2.48 9.20 -6.99
CA TYR A 451 3.84 9.74 -7.03
C TYR A 451 4.29 10.14 -8.46
N ARG A 452 3.40 10.78 -9.23
CA ARG A 452 3.63 11.11 -10.65
C ARG A 452 4.94 11.86 -10.87
N GLY A 453 5.62 11.58 -11.98
CA GLY A 453 6.90 12.21 -12.33
C GLY A 453 8.10 11.75 -11.49
N ARG A 454 7.90 10.96 -10.43
CA ARG A 454 8.98 10.36 -9.63
C ARG A 454 9.43 9.02 -10.19
N ALA A 455 10.69 8.67 -9.91
CA ALA A 455 11.26 7.38 -10.29
C ALA A 455 10.47 6.20 -9.72
N MET A 456 10.30 5.16 -10.52
CA MET A 456 9.75 3.88 -10.06
C MET A 456 10.77 3.13 -9.19
N THR A 457 10.30 2.56 -8.09
CA THR A 457 11.11 1.66 -7.26
C THR A 457 11.22 0.28 -7.91
N PRO A 458 12.24 -0.53 -7.56
CA PRO A 458 12.29 -1.93 -7.99
C PRO A 458 11.02 -2.70 -7.64
N ASP A 459 10.40 -2.43 -6.50
CA ASP A 459 9.15 -3.07 -6.11
C ASP A 459 7.98 -2.63 -6.99
N ALA A 460 7.89 -1.35 -7.38
CA ALA A 460 6.89 -0.88 -8.33
C ALA A 460 6.98 -1.62 -9.68
N ILE A 461 8.19 -1.78 -10.23
CA ILE A 461 8.42 -2.59 -11.44
C ILE A 461 7.95 -4.03 -11.23
N GLY A 462 8.24 -4.63 -10.08
CA GLY A 462 7.78 -5.98 -9.75
C GLY A 462 6.26 -6.10 -9.67
N GLN A 463 5.57 -5.09 -9.12
CA GLN A 463 4.12 -5.06 -9.05
C GLN A 463 3.46 -4.85 -10.41
N ILE A 464 4.06 -4.06 -11.30
CA ILE A 464 3.60 -3.90 -12.68
C ILE A 464 3.62 -5.25 -13.39
N VAL A 465 4.75 -5.94 -13.36
CA VAL A 465 4.90 -7.27 -13.97
C VAL A 465 3.92 -8.29 -13.38
N ARG A 466 3.72 -8.29 -12.06
CA ARG A 466 2.75 -9.18 -11.40
C ARG A 466 1.31 -8.86 -11.80
N ARG A 467 0.95 -7.58 -11.92
CA ARG A 467 -0.40 -7.17 -12.33
C ARG A 467 -0.68 -7.59 -13.77
N LEU A 468 0.27 -7.39 -14.68
CA LEU A 468 0.16 -7.90 -16.05
C LEU A 468 -0.04 -9.42 -16.06
N GLY A 469 0.79 -10.17 -15.33
CA GLY A 469 0.62 -11.63 -15.21
C GLY A 469 -0.79 -12.02 -14.76
N LYS A 470 -1.31 -11.35 -13.72
CA LYS A 470 -2.69 -11.57 -13.26
C LYS A 470 -3.75 -11.26 -14.32
N ARG A 471 -3.58 -10.19 -15.11
CA ARG A 471 -4.53 -9.86 -16.21
C ARG A 471 -4.59 -10.98 -17.25
N VAL A 472 -3.46 -11.62 -17.51
CA VAL A 472 -3.32 -12.65 -18.56
C VAL A 472 -3.50 -14.09 -18.01
N GLY A 473 -3.63 -14.25 -16.69
CA GLY A 473 -3.69 -15.57 -16.05
C GLY A 473 -2.35 -16.31 -16.00
N VAL A 474 -1.23 -15.59 -16.05
CA VAL A 474 0.14 -16.16 -16.04
C VAL A 474 0.83 -15.82 -14.72
N ASP A 475 1.47 -16.82 -14.10
CA ASP A 475 2.21 -16.60 -12.86
C ASP A 475 3.56 -15.89 -13.10
N LEU A 476 3.49 -14.57 -13.24
CA LEU A 476 4.61 -13.76 -13.70
C LEU A 476 5.36 -13.05 -12.57
N SER A 477 6.69 -13.08 -12.66
CA SER A 477 7.59 -12.23 -11.89
C SER A 477 8.74 -11.74 -12.77
N THR A 478 9.45 -10.69 -12.34
CA THR A 478 10.65 -10.22 -13.03
C THR A 478 11.75 -11.29 -13.10
N HIS A 479 11.77 -12.23 -12.14
CA HIS A 479 12.69 -13.36 -12.19
C HIS A 479 12.24 -14.43 -13.19
N SER A 480 10.93 -14.59 -13.41
CA SER A 480 10.38 -15.44 -14.48
C SER A 480 10.83 -14.94 -15.86
N LEU A 481 10.78 -13.63 -16.11
CA LEU A 481 11.28 -13.02 -17.37
C LEU A 481 12.76 -13.34 -17.61
N ARG A 482 13.59 -13.16 -16.58
CA ARG A 482 15.02 -13.47 -16.68
C ARG A 482 15.28 -14.97 -16.85
N ARG A 483 14.42 -15.83 -16.28
CA ARG A 483 14.43 -17.28 -16.54
C ARG A 483 14.09 -17.61 -17.98
N PHE A 484 13.06 -17.00 -18.53
CA PHE A 484 12.71 -17.16 -19.93
C PHE A 484 13.87 -16.76 -20.87
N PHE A 485 14.58 -15.66 -20.59
CA PHE A 485 15.78 -15.27 -21.34
C PHE A 485 16.86 -16.37 -21.32
N CYS A 486 17.15 -16.93 -20.14
CA CYS A 486 18.12 -18.01 -19.99
C CYS A 486 17.68 -19.26 -20.74
N MET A 487 16.42 -19.66 -20.57
CA MET A 487 15.86 -20.86 -21.18
C MET A 487 15.81 -20.74 -22.71
N THR A 488 15.50 -19.56 -23.25
CA THR A 488 15.50 -19.33 -24.70
C THR A 488 16.88 -19.61 -25.32
N MET A 489 17.96 -19.18 -24.67
CA MET A 489 19.33 -19.48 -25.13
C MET A 489 19.67 -20.96 -24.97
N TYR A 490 19.24 -21.57 -23.86
CA TYR A 490 19.47 -22.97 -23.59
C TYR A 490 18.74 -23.90 -24.58
N ASP A 491 17.46 -23.62 -24.86
CA ASP A 491 16.64 -24.32 -25.84
C ASP A 491 17.26 -24.19 -27.26
N SER A 492 17.93 -23.06 -27.54
CA SER A 492 18.71 -22.83 -28.75
C SER A 492 20.09 -23.53 -28.77
N LYS A 493 20.34 -24.44 -27.82
CA LYS A 493 21.59 -25.20 -27.67
C LYS A 493 22.85 -24.33 -27.49
N THR A 494 22.69 -23.15 -26.87
CA THR A 494 23.84 -22.29 -26.53
C THR A 494 24.65 -22.90 -25.39
N ASP A 495 25.97 -22.84 -25.49
CA ASP A 495 26.90 -23.27 -24.43
C ASP A 495 26.59 -22.61 -23.07
N GLU A 496 26.66 -23.39 -21.99
CA GLU A 496 26.27 -22.93 -20.65
C GLU A 496 27.21 -21.84 -20.09
N PHE A 497 28.50 -21.82 -20.45
CA PHE A 497 29.42 -20.76 -20.05
C PHE A 497 29.12 -19.46 -20.80
N VAL A 498 28.71 -19.55 -22.06
CA VAL A 498 28.21 -18.39 -22.82
C VAL A 498 26.94 -17.85 -22.17
N ILE A 499 25.99 -18.71 -21.79
CA ILE A 499 24.78 -18.34 -21.05
C ILE A 499 25.16 -17.67 -19.72
N GLN A 500 26.06 -18.26 -18.93
CA GLN A 500 26.53 -17.69 -17.67
C GLN A 500 27.09 -16.27 -17.85
N ARG A 501 27.94 -16.07 -18.87
CA ARG A 501 28.52 -14.77 -19.21
C ARG A 501 27.45 -13.76 -19.61
N LYS A 502 26.49 -14.13 -20.48
CA LYS A 502 25.35 -13.28 -20.88
C LYS A 502 24.45 -12.93 -19.69
N MET A 503 24.21 -13.90 -18.80
CA MET A 503 23.46 -13.69 -17.57
C MET A 503 24.24 -12.84 -16.55
N ARG A 504 25.57 -12.81 -16.62
CA ARG A 504 26.44 -12.14 -15.64
C ARG A 504 26.27 -12.78 -14.26
N HIS A 505 26.36 -14.11 -14.21
CA HIS A 505 26.41 -14.90 -12.98
C HIS A 505 27.86 -15.08 -12.53
N SER A 506 28.09 -15.06 -11.21
CA SER A 506 29.44 -15.22 -10.64
C SER A 506 29.96 -16.66 -10.75
N SER A 507 29.07 -17.64 -10.89
CA SER A 507 29.41 -19.04 -11.05
C SER A 507 28.43 -19.74 -11.98
N ILE A 508 28.82 -20.90 -12.50
CA ILE A 508 28.00 -21.69 -13.41
C ILE A 508 26.84 -22.37 -12.67
N GLU A 509 27.06 -22.76 -11.41
CA GLU A 509 26.07 -23.36 -10.50
C GLU A 509 24.86 -22.46 -10.35
N ILE A 510 25.04 -21.13 -10.31
CA ILE A 510 23.92 -20.18 -10.26
C ILE A 510 23.06 -20.30 -11.52
N THR A 511 23.66 -20.43 -12.70
CA THR A 511 22.93 -20.62 -13.96
C THR A 511 22.18 -21.95 -13.92
N ARG A 512 22.86 -23.02 -13.51
CA ARG A 512 22.31 -24.38 -13.43
C ARG A 512 21.14 -24.46 -12.46
N ASN A 513 21.38 -24.16 -11.18
CA ASN A 513 20.43 -24.39 -10.09
C ASN A 513 19.22 -23.46 -10.19
N HIS A 514 19.38 -22.21 -10.63
CA HIS A 514 18.28 -21.25 -10.63
C HIS A 514 17.53 -21.12 -11.95
N TYR A 515 18.10 -21.60 -13.07
CA TYR A 515 17.57 -21.31 -14.41
C TYR A 515 17.44 -22.51 -15.34
N LEU A 516 18.12 -23.64 -15.12
CA LEU A 516 18.16 -24.76 -16.07
C LEU A 516 17.69 -26.11 -15.51
N TYR A 517 18.03 -26.45 -14.26
CA TYR A 517 17.92 -27.82 -13.74
C TYR A 517 16.52 -28.24 -13.26
N VAL A 518 15.55 -27.32 -13.21
CA VAL A 518 14.20 -27.61 -12.70
C VAL A 518 13.13 -27.17 -13.69
N ASP A 519 13.45 -27.35 -14.98
CA ASP A 519 12.50 -27.11 -16.07
C ASP A 519 11.37 -28.16 -15.98
N PRO A 520 10.13 -27.76 -15.68
CA PRO A 520 9.02 -28.70 -15.53
C PRO A 520 8.77 -29.50 -16.82
N ARG A 521 9.10 -28.96 -18.00
CA ARG A 521 8.96 -29.70 -19.27
C ARG A 521 9.87 -30.93 -19.32
N LYS A 522 11.08 -30.82 -18.77
CA LYS A 522 12.04 -31.92 -18.73
C LYS A 522 11.70 -32.94 -17.65
N MET A 523 11.17 -32.48 -16.52
CA MET A 523 10.68 -33.38 -15.46
C MET A 523 9.50 -34.20 -15.99
N ALA A 524 8.50 -33.54 -16.60
CA ALA A 524 7.37 -34.23 -17.21
C ALA A 524 7.81 -35.23 -18.29
N LEU A 525 8.73 -34.84 -19.18
CA LEU A 525 9.27 -35.78 -20.17
C LEU A 525 9.99 -36.97 -19.54
N ALA A 526 10.75 -36.75 -18.47
CA ALA A 526 11.41 -37.83 -17.75
C ALA A 526 10.38 -38.77 -17.09
N ASP A 527 9.33 -38.21 -16.48
CA ASP A 527 8.24 -38.96 -15.88
C ASP A 527 7.52 -39.81 -16.95
N ASP A 528 7.16 -39.22 -18.10
CA ASP A 528 6.54 -39.92 -19.24
C ASP A 528 7.43 -41.06 -19.75
N MET A 529 8.73 -40.81 -19.95
CA MET A 529 9.69 -41.84 -20.39
C MET A 529 9.84 -42.99 -19.40
N THR A 530 9.64 -42.75 -18.09
CA THR A 530 9.67 -43.82 -17.08
C THR A 530 8.35 -44.59 -16.99
N GLN A 531 7.22 -43.97 -17.34
CA GLN A 531 5.93 -44.64 -17.40
C GLN A 531 5.79 -45.58 -18.61
N ASP A 532 6.34 -45.19 -19.76
CA ASP A 532 6.34 -46.03 -20.98
C ASP A 532 7.38 -47.19 -20.93
N GLY A 533 8.27 -47.18 -19.94
CA GLY A 533 9.31 -48.20 -19.74
C GLY A 533 9.00 -49.27 -18.70
N LEU A 534 7.83 -49.20 -18.05
CA LEU A 534 7.23 -50.19 -17.16
C LEU A 534 6.03 -50.85 -17.86
#